data_AF-A0A6L4ZAN0-F1
#
_entry.id   AF-A0A6L4ZAN0-F1
#
_cell.length_a   1.000
_cell.length_b   1.000
_cell.length_c   1.000
_cell.angle_alpha   90.00
_cell.angle_beta   90.00
_cell.angle_gamma   90.00
#
_symmetry.space_group_name_H-M   'P 1'
#
loop_
_entity.id
_entity.type
_entity.pdbx_description
1 polymer ?
#
loop_
_entity_poly.entity_id
_entity_poly.type
_entity_poly.pdbx_seq_one_letter_code
_entity_poly.pdbx_strand_id
1 'polypeptide(L)'
;MEEQENLWEYYFTAFDRIRQRVDLPFKMGEEGFAIEDFPYLEALREALVNMLMHADYFSPAKPRIRIFDDRIEFNNPGGLPVSLKKLLEIDASMPRNPILAKSFRAVKLAENAGFGFDKMINGWKSYIEIEPVFDIHIDTTIVTFPLRINNDVPEADDEEGGAKGGAKGGAVHLTKRQKEVLEFIKNNDRIAYRDVAEKMKINYSAAQKHFNALKEKGVIERIGGTSGYWKILIE
;
A
#
# COMPACT_ATOMS: atom_id res chain seq x y z
N MET A 1 15.18 9.28 -21.97
CA MET A 1 14.90 10.64 -21.46
C MET A 1 16.21 11.37 -21.56
N GLU A 2 16.24 12.57 -22.10
CA GLU A 2 17.45 13.39 -22.01
C GLU A 2 17.81 13.57 -20.53
N GLU A 3 19.10 13.50 -20.21
CA GLU A 3 19.55 13.78 -18.85
C GLU A 3 19.13 15.20 -18.49
N GLN A 4 18.51 15.35 -17.34
CA GLN A 4 18.03 16.64 -16.84
C GLN A 4 19.20 17.34 -16.18
N GLU A 5 19.33 18.65 -16.34
CA GLU A 5 20.50 19.39 -15.84
C GLU A 5 20.51 19.47 -14.32
N ASN A 6 19.33 19.45 -13.69
CA ASN A 6 19.17 19.58 -12.25
C ASN A 6 17.94 18.84 -11.70
N LEU A 7 17.88 18.72 -10.37
CA LEU A 7 16.80 18.04 -9.64
C LEU A 7 15.42 18.69 -9.86
N TRP A 8 15.39 20.02 -10.09
CA TRP A 8 14.16 20.77 -10.28
C TRP A 8 13.48 20.38 -11.59
N GLU A 9 14.22 20.45 -12.70
CA GLU A 9 13.77 19.99 -14.01
C GLU A 9 13.40 18.51 -14.00
N TYR A 10 14.22 17.68 -13.35
CA TYR A 10 13.92 16.27 -13.16
C TYR A 10 12.57 16.06 -12.47
N TYR A 11 12.29 16.81 -11.40
CA TYR A 11 11.04 16.69 -10.67
C TYR A 11 9.83 17.00 -11.56
N PHE A 12 9.81 18.16 -12.25
CA PHE A 12 8.67 18.54 -13.08
C PHE A 12 8.49 17.60 -14.27
N THR A 13 9.58 17.24 -14.95
CA THR A 13 9.54 16.30 -16.07
C THR A 13 9.03 14.91 -15.63
N ALA A 14 9.46 14.43 -14.46
CA ALA A 14 8.97 13.17 -13.91
C ALA A 14 7.49 13.27 -13.52
N PHE A 15 7.10 14.33 -12.84
CA PHE A 15 5.73 14.53 -12.37
C PHE A 15 4.74 14.66 -13.54
N ASP A 16 5.07 15.40 -14.59
CA ASP A 16 4.23 15.54 -15.78
C ASP A 16 3.96 14.19 -16.46
N ARG A 17 4.98 13.31 -16.52
CA ARG A 17 4.83 11.96 -17.07
C ARG A 17 3.96 11.06 -16.22
N ILE A 18 4.09 11.15 -14.89
CA ILE A 18 3.29 10.38 -13.95
C ILE A 18 1.83 10.84 -14.02
N ARG A 19 1.61 12.17 -14.03
CA ARG A 19 0.28 12.78 -14.15
C ARG A 19 -0.48 12.31 -15.39
N GLN A 20 0.20 12.15 -16.53
CA GLN A 20 -0.41 11.65 -17.77
C GLN A 20 -0.94 10.21 -17.69
N ARG A 21 -0.63 9.47 -16.62
CA ARG A 21 -1.10 8.09 -16.41
C ARG A 21 -2.37 8.01 -15.56
N VAL A 22 -2.84 9.13 -15.06
CA VAL A 22 -4.03 9.19 -14.20
C VAL A 22 -5.10 10.00 -14.92
N ASP A 23 -6.34 9.50 -14.87
CA ASP A 23 -7.47 10.19 -15.45
C ASP A 23 -7.81 11.43 -14.61
N LEU A 24 -8.08 12.55 -15.29
CA LEU A 24 -8.53 13.81 -14.69
C LEU A 24 -9.97 14.08 -15.11
N PRO A 25 -10.96 13.36 -14.56
CA PRO A 25 -12.35 13.59 -14.92
C PRO A 25 -12.78 14.98 -14.50
N PHE A 26 -13.49 15.67 -15.39
CA PHE A 26 -14.15 16.93 -15.07
C PHE A 26 -15.18 16.70 -13.97
N LYS A 27 -15.06 17.43 -12.86
CA LYS A 27 -16.04 17.46 -11.78
C LYS A 27 -16.49 18.90 -11.57
N MET A 28 -17.80 19.09 -11.45
CA MET A 28 -18.41 20.39 -11.17
C MET A 28 -18.69 20.47 -9.67
N GLY A 29 -18.19 21.51 -9.01
CA GLY A 29 -18.44 21.80 -7.61
C GLY A 29 -19.87 22.30 -7.39
N GLU A 30 -20.28 22.36 -6.13
CA GLU A 30 -21.64 22.80 -5.73
C GLU A 30 -21.95 24.23 -6.19
N GLU A 31 -20.93 25.08 -6.31
CA GLU A 31 -21.03 26.46 -6.79
C GLU A 31 -21.00 26.58 -8.32
N GLY A 32 -20.94 25.47 -9.06
CA GLY A 32 -20.91 25.44 -10.51
C GLY A 32 -19.54 25.71 -11.15
N PHE A 33 -18.48 25.84 -10.34
CA PHE A 33 -17.10 25.90 -10.83
C PHE A 33 -16.50 24.50 -11.02
N ALA A 34 -15.53 24.37 -11.92
CA ALA A 34 -14.79 23.13 -12.06
C ALA A 34 -13.96 22.89 -10.78
N ILE A 35 -13.97 21.65 -10.28
CA ILE A 35 -13.05 21.23 -9.23
C ILE A 35 -11.69 21.04 -9.89
N GLU A 36 -10.77 21.93 -9.55
CA GLU A 36 -9.37 21.87 -10.02
C GLU A 36 -8.46 21.10 -9.07
N ASP A 37 -8.97 20.80 -7.87
CA ASP A 37 -8.21 20.11 -6.83
C ASP A 37 -8.38 18.59 -6.95
N PHE A 38 -7.25 17.90 -7.17
CA PHE A 38 -7.21 16.47 -7.42
C PHE A 38 -6.32 15.80 -6.35
N PRO A 39 -6.91 15.30 -5.25
CA PRO A 39 -6.15 14.76 -4.12
C PRO A 39 -5.20 13.60 -4.50
N TYR A 40 -5.53 12.84 -5.54
CA TYR A 40 -4.69 11.77 -6.04
C TYR A 40 -3.45 12.27 -6.80
N LEU A 41 -3.49 13.47 -7.39
CA LEU A 41 -2.28 14.12 -7.90
C LEU A 41 -1.40 14.58 -6.74
N GLU A 42 -2.00 15.07 -5.65
CA GLU A 42 -1.23 15.39 -4.44
C GLU A 42 -0.57 14.16 -3.83
N ALA A 43 -1.24 13.00 -3.85
CA ALA A 43 -0.68 11.75 -3.39
C ALA A 43 0.56 11.32 -4.21
N LEU A 44 0.49 11.41 -5.53
CA LEU A 44 1.64 11.13 -6.40
C LEU A 44 2.76 12.16 -6.22
N ARG A 45 2.39 13.43 -6.00
CA ARG A 45 3.34 14.51 -5.69
C ARG A 45 4.12 14.17 -4.44
N GLU A 46 3.40 13.81 -3.39
CA GLU A 46 3.96 13.44 -2.09
C GLU A 46 4.86 12.22 -2.18
N ALA A 47 4.48 11.19 -2.95
CA ALA A 47 5.32 10.01 -3.19
C ALA A 47 6.61 10.35 -3.92
N LEU A 48 6.55 11.16 -4.97
CA LEU A 48 7.72 11.60 -5.73
C LEU A 48 8.67 12.41 -4.84
N VAL A 49 8.14 13.36 -4.06
CA VAL A 49 8.96 14.20 -3.19
C VAL A 49 9.57 13.37 -2.06
N ASN A 50 8.81 12.45 -1.45
CA ASN A 50 9.33 11.54 -0.42
C ASN A 50 10.43 10.63 -0.97
N MET A 51 10.26 10.09 -2.18
CA MET A 51 11.30 9.32 -2.85
C MET A 51 12.59 10.13 -3.01
N LEU A 52 12.52 11.39 -3.42
CA LEU A 52 13.70 12.25 -3.61
C LEU A 52 14.34 12.68 -2.28
N MET A 53 13.54 13.09 -1.30
CA MET A 53 14.05 13.51 0.02
C MET A 53 14.70 12.36 0.80
N HIS A 54 14.23 11.13 0.58
CA HIS A 54 14.73 9.94 1.25
C HIS A 54 15.62 9.06 0.37
N ALA A 55 15.95 9.49 -0.86
CA ALA A 55 16.85 8.74 -1.73
C ALA A 55 18.25 8.60 -1.14
N ASP A 56 18.82 7.40 -1.23
CA ASP A 56 20.26 7.22 -1.02
C ASP A 56 20.99 7.45 -2.35
N TYR A 57 21.47 8.69 -2.53
CA TYR A 57 22.19 9.10 -3.74
C TYR A 57 23.60 8.51 -3.87
N PHE A 58 24.12 7.89 -2.81
CA PHE A 58 25.43 7.24 -2.81
C PHE A 58 25.32 5.73 -3.07
N SER A 59 24.11 5.17 -3.02
CA SER A 59 23.87 3.76 -3.30
C SER A 59 24.14 3.43 -4.77
N PRO A 60 24.77 2.28 -5.07
CA PRO A 60 24.85 1.77 -6.45
C PRO A 60 23.47 1.44 -7.02
N ALA A 61 22.52 1.09 -6.14
CA ALA A 61 21.12 1.00 -6.49
C ALA A 61 20.56 2.43 -6.55
N LYS A 62 20.10 2.84 -7.73
CA LYS A 62 19.43 4.14 -7.92
C LYS A 62 17.93 4.04 -7.62
N PRO A 63 17.31 5.12 -7.10
CA PRO A 63 15.86 5.20 -6.98
C PRO A 63 15.21 5.13 -8.37
N ARG A 64 14.09 4.41 -8.50
CA ARG A 64 13.40 4.16 -9.79
C ARG A 64 11.90 4.30 -9.68
N ILE A 65 11.30 4.88 -10.72
CA ILE A 65 9.84 4.91 -10.89
C ILE A 65 9.51 3.94 -12.02
N ARG A 66 8.63 2.97 -11.74
CA ARG A 66 8.14 2.02 -12.75
C ARG A 66 6.66 2.30 -12.99
N ILE A 67 6.29 2.37 -14.26
CA ILE A 67 4.91 2.60 -14.67
C ILE A 67 4.49 1.37 -15.46
N PHE A 68 3.47 0.68 -14.96
CA PHE A 68 2.84 -0.46 -15.60
C PHE A 68 1.45 -0.03 -16.11
N ASP A 69 0.78 -0.95 -16.82
CA ASP A 69 -0.59 -0.71 -17.30
C ASP A 69 -1.62 -0.68 -16.15
N ASP A 70 -1.29 -1.28 -15.02
CA ASP A 70 -2.18 -1.47 -13.87
C ASP A 70 -1.74 -0.76 -12.58
N ARG A 71 -0.51 -0.22 -12.53
CA ARG A 71 0.02 0.45 -11.34
C ARG A 71 1.24 1.35 -11.61
N ILE A 72 1.53 2.22 -10.66
CA ILE A 72 2.76 3.04 -10.60
C ILE A 72 3.53 2.64 -9.35
N GLU A 73 4.81 2.32 -9.47
CA GLU A 73 5.69 1.97 -8.34
C GLU A 73 6.80 3.00 -8.17
N PHE A 74 6.93 3.54 -6.95
CA PHE A 74 8.07 4.34 -6.50
C PHE A 74 8.99 3.45 -5.68
N ASN A 75 10.14 3.09 -6.23
CA ASN A 75 11.11 2.20 -5.62
C ASN A 75 12.35 2.99 -5.19
N ASN A 76 12.58 3.06 -3.88
CA ASN A 76 13.73 3.73 -3.30
C ASN A 76 14.62 2.70 -2.54
N PRO A 77 15.91 2.62 -2.88
CA PRO A 77 16.87 1.83 -2.11
C PRO A 77 17.01 2.33 -0.66
N GLY A 78 17.06 1.36 0.24
CA GLY A 78 17.10 1.49 1.69
C GLY A 78 15.71 1.46 2.34
N GLY A 79 15.63 0.85 3.52
CA GLY A 79 14.41 0.80 4.33
C GLY A 79 14.09 2.09 5.10
N LEU A 80 12.94 2.11 5.73
CA LEU A 80 12.51 3.23 6.59
C LEU A 80 13.32 3.28 7.90
N PRO A 81 13.54 4.48 8.47
CA PRO A 81 14.28 4.63 9.73
C PRO A 81 13.53 4.03 10.94
N VAL A 82 12.20 3.95 10.84
CA VAL A 82 11.31 3.30 11.83
C VAL A 82 10.19 2.58 11.07
N SER A 83 9.44 1.72 11.76
CA SER A 83 8.31 1.02 11.15
C SER A 83 7.24 2.00 10.62
N LEU A 84 6.55 1.61 9.55
CA LEU A 84 5.50 2.44 8.93
C LEU A 84 4.43 2.84 9.95
N LYS A 85 3.96 1.90 10.78
CA LYS A 85 3.00 2.17 11.85
C LYS A 85 3.47 3.30 12.78
N LYS A 86 4.76 3.29 13.13
CA LYS A 86 5.35 4.32 13.99
C LYS A 86 5.50 5.67 13.27
N LEU A 87 5.74 5.68 11.96
CA LEU A 87 5.74 6.92 11.17
C LEU A 87 4.34 7.53 11.05
N LEU A 88 3.29 6.70 10.97
CA LEU A 88 1.90 7.16 10.94
C LEU A 88 1.45 7.73 12.30
N GLU A 89 2.09 7.32 13.39
CA GLU A 89 1.77 7.81 14.75
C GLU A 89 2.60 9.04 15.17
N ILE A 90 3.69 9.35 14.47
CA ILE A 90 4.68 10.36 14.88
C ILE A 90 4.74 11.51 13.86
N ASP A 91 4.47 12.73 14.33
CA ASP A 91 4.58 13.97 13.52
C ASP A 91 6.03 14.40 13.19
N ALA A 92 7.02 13.55 13.47
CA ALA A 92 8.43 13.82 13.25
C ALA A 92 8.99 12.99 12.09
N SER A 93 9.34 13.66 10.99
CA SER A 93 10.04 13.07 9.85
C SER A 93 11.53 13.41 9.91
N MET A 94 12.37 12.38 9.80
CA MET A 94 13.83 12.51 9.66
C MET A 94 14.23 12.20 8.20
N PRO A 95 14.23 13.19 7.30
CA PRO A 95 14.64 12.99 5.91
C PRO A 95 16.12 12.66 5.80
N ARG A 96 16.47 11.72 4.91
CA ARG A 96 17.88 11.37 4.63
C ARG A 96 18.64 12.54 4.02
N ASN A 97 17.95 13.38 3.25
CA ASN A 97 18.49 14.58 2.62
C ASN A 97 17.78 15.85 3.17
N PRO A 98 18.19 16.38 4.34
CA PRO A 98 17.54 17.54 4.97
C PRO A 98 17.56 18.80 4.11
N ILE A 99 18.60 19.00 3.30
CA ILE A 99 18.72 20.16 2.39
C ILE A 99 17.64 20.07 1.30
N LEU A 100 17.47 18.89 0.68
CA LEU A 100 16.42 18.69 -0.31
C LEU A 100 15.04 18.87 0.30
N ALA A 101 14.81 18.33 1.49
CA ALA A 101 13.55 18.53 2.20
C ALA A 101 13.26 20.01 2.48
N LYS A 102 14.28 20.77 2.91
CA LYS A 102 14.16 22.23 3.08
C LYS A 102 13.82 22.93 1.78
N SER A 103 14.47 22.56 0.67
CA SER A 103 14.21 23.14 -0.65
C SER A 103 12.78 22.87 -1.12
N PHE A 104 12.30 21.62 -1.04
CA PHE A 104 10.92 21.28 -1.42
C PHE A 104 9.87 21.97 -0.54
N ARG A 105 10.13 22.15 0.76
CA ARG A 105 9.25 22.95 1.64
C ARG A 105 9.23 24.42 1.29
N ALA A 106 10.37 25.00 0.93
CA ALA A 106 10.47 26.42 0.58
C ALA A 106 9.59 26.79 -0.64
N VAL A 107 9.43 25.85 -1.56
CA VAL A 107 8.59 25.99 -2.77
C VAL A 107 7.18 25.40 -2.60
N LYS A 108 6.81 24.95 -1.40
CA LYS A 108 5.51 24.33 -1.08
C LYS A 108 5.20 23.03 -1.86
N LEU A 109 6.24 22.30 -2.29
CA LEU A 109 6.10 20.97 -2.88
C LEU A 109 6.16 19.85 -1.82
N ALA A 110 6.51 20.17 -0.58
CA ALA A 110 6.39 19.31 0.59
C ALA A 110 5.88 20.12 1.77
N GLU A 111 5.16 19.47 2.68
CA GLU A 111 4.74 20.10 3.93
C GLU A 111 5.75 19.88 5.06
N ASN A 112 5.48 20.53 6.19
CA ASN A 112 6.14 20.18 7.44
C ASN A 112 5.67 18.78 7.88
N ALA A 113 6.56 18.06 8.58
CA ALA A 113 6.39 16.65 8.90
C ALA A 113 5.03 16.31 9.56
N GLY A 114 4.57 15.07 9.38
CA GLY A 114 3.38 14.50 10.05
C GLY A 114 2.23 14.14 9.11
N PHE A 115 1.96 14.96 8.09
CA PHE A 115 0.74 14.79 7.26
C PHE A 115 0.96 14.10 5.91
N GLY A 116 2.22 13.84 5.52
CA GLY A 116 2.56 13.34 4.18
C GLY A 116 1.93 11.98 3.85
N PHE A 117 2.01 11.02 4.78
CA PHE A 117 1.43 9.69 4.55
C PHE A 117 -0.10 9.74 4.50
N ASP A 118 -0.75 10.50 5.38
CA ASP A 118 -2.22 10.62 5.38
C ASP A 118 -2.73 11.25 4.08
N LYS A 119 -2.05 12.29 3.57
CA LYS A 119 -2.39 12.89 2.27
C LYS A 119 -2.18 11.91 1.13
N MET A 120 -1.09 11.15 1.17
CA MET A 120 -0.81 10.14 0.16
C MET A 120 -1.87 9.03 0.13
N ILE A 121 -2.22 8.48 1.30
CA ILE A 121 -3.18 7.38 1.44
C ILE A 121 -4.58 7.87 1.10
N ASN A 122 -5.07 8.92 1.77
CA ASN A 122 -6.43 9.40 1.58
C ASN A 122 -6.61 10.06 0.20
N GLY A 123 -5.58 10.76 -0.28
CA GLY A 123 -5.58 11.36 -1.60
C GLY A 123 -5.73 10.32 -2.70
N TRP A 124 -4.96 9.23 -2.65
CA TRP A 124 -5.10 8.15 -3.62
C TRP A 124 -6.40 7.37 -3.48
N LYS A 125 -6.81 7.07 -2.24
CA LYS A 125 -8.07 6.38 -1.95
C LYS A 125 -9.29 7.12 -2.53
N SER A 126 -9.24 8.44 -2.62
CA SER A 126 -10.31 9.25 -3.25
C SER A 126 -10.47 9.02 -4.77
N TYR A 127 -9.48 8.41 -5.43
CA TYR A 127 -9.49 8.17 -6.87
C TYR A 127 -10.18 6.87 -7.24
N ILE A 128 -9.76 5.75 -6.64
CA ILE A 128 -10.24 4.40 -6.98
C ILE A 128 -10.68 3.56 -5.76
N GLU A 129 -10.85 4.18 -4.60
CA GLU A 129 -11.23 3.53 -3.33
C GLU A 129 -10.21 2.48 -2.82
N ILE A 130 -9.01 2.46 -3.38
CA ILE A 130 -7.91 1.57 -2.99
C ILE A 130 -6.76 2.42 -2.43
N GLU A 131 -6.15 1.95 -1.35
CA GLU A 131 -5.00 2.60 -0.72
C GLU A 131 -3.69 2.21 -1.43
N PRO A 132 -2.66 3.06 -1.42
CA PRO A 132 -1.32 2.69 -1.86
C PRO A 132 -0.78 1.53 -1.02
N VAL A 133 -0.05 0.61 -1.65
CA VAL A 133 0.61 -0.51 -0.96
C VAL A 133 2.06 -0.12 -0.66
N PHE A 134 2.50 -0.38 0.57
CA PHE A 134 3.85 -0.08 1.05
C PHE A 134 4.60 -1.38 1.31
N ASP A 135 5.50 -1.76 0.40
CA ASP A 135 6.41 -2.89 0.60
C ASP A 135 7.74 -2.38 1.14
N ILE A 136 7.99 -2.60 2.43
CA ILE A 136 9.18 -2.08 3.11
C ILE A 136 10.07 -3.25 3.53
N HIS A 137 11.26 -3.26 2.96
CA HIS A 137 12.33 -4.17 3.30
C HIS A 137 13.49 -3.39 3.94
N ILE A 138 14.45 -4.11 4.50
CA ILE A 138 15.65 -3.51 5.12
C ILE A 138 16.43 -2.67 4.11
N ASP A 139 16.48 -3.12 2.86
CA ASP A 139 17.30 -2.56 1.80
C ASP A 139 16.51 -1.84 0.71
N THR A 140 15.18 -1.80 0.79
CA THR A 140 14.31 -1.26 -0.26
C THR A 140 12.98 -0.82 0.32
N THR A 141 12.47 0.30 -0.16
CA THR A 141 11.10 0.75 0.08
C THR A 141 10.38 0.89 -1.27
N ILE A 142 9.22 0.27 -1.42
CA ILE A 142 8.38 0.36 -2.62
C ILE A 142 7.01 0.89 -2.22
N VAL A 143 6.57 1.95 -2.89
CA VAL A 143 5.20 2.47 -2.76
C VAL A 143 4.49 2.25 -4.08
N THR A 144 3.41 1.48 -4.05
CA THR A 144 2.66 1.05 -5.22
C THR A 144 1.29 1.71 -5.24
N PHE A 145 0.98 2.38 -6.34
CA PHE A 145 -0.28 3.06 -6.63
C PHE A 145 -1.05 2.29 -7.71
N PRO A 146 -2.07 1.49 -7.36
CA PRO A 146 -2.88 0.79 -8.35
C PRO A 146 -3.65 1.78 -9.22
N LEU A 147 -3.70 1.57 -10.54
CA LEU A 147 -4.42 2.40 -11.51
C LEU A 147 -5.80 1.83 -11.86
N ARG A 148 -6.07 0.58 -11.48
CA ARG A 148 -7.34 -0.09 -11.71
C ARG A 148 -7.75 -0.83 -10.45
N ILE A 149 -9.06 -0.94 -10.24
CA ILE A 149 -9.65 -1.90 -9.31
C ILE A 149 -9.49 -3.28 -9.96
N ASN A 150 -8.29 -3.84 -9.87
CA ASN A 150 -8.09 -5.25 -10.15
C ASN A 150 -8.68 -6.00 -8.95
N ASN A 151 -9.65 -6.88 -9.18
CA ASN A 151 -10.14 -7.82 -8.16
C ASN A 151 -9.03 -8.81 -7.67
N ASP A 152 -7.82 -8.68 -8.22
CA ASP A 152 -6.60 -9.43 -7.92
C ASP A 152 -5.48 -8.51 -7.41
N VAL A 153 -5.76 -7.61 -6.46
CA VAL A 153 -4.67 -6.96 -5.70
C VAL A 153 -3.94 -8.04 -4.90
N PRO A 154 -2.62 -8.21 -5.03
CA PRO A 154 -1.82 -8.93 -4.06
C PRO A 154 -1.93 -8.14 -2.75
N GLU A 155 -2.53 -8.73 -1.73
CA GLU A 155 -2.55 -8.12 -0.40
C GLU A 155 -1.11 -7.90 0.05
N ALA A 156 -0.84 -6.69 0.57
CA ALA A 156 0.38 -6.38 1.26
C ALA A 156 0.62 -7.46 2.33
N ASP A 157 1.70 -8.23 2.16
CA ASP A 157 2.22 -9.08 3.21
C ASP A 157 2.74 -8.15 4.30
N ASP A 158 1.92 -7.89 5.31
CA ASP A 158 2.36 -7.44 6.63
C ASP A 158 3.24 -8.55 7.24
N GLU A 159 4.44 -8.77 6.69
CA GLU A 159 5.44 -9.62 7.31
C GLU A 159 6.14 -8.82 8.42
N GLU A 160 5.58 -8.94 9.62
CA GLU A 160 6.34 -8.85 10.87
C GLU A 160 7.59 -9.73 10.74
N GLY A 161 8.76 -9.09 10.72
CA GLY A 161 10.05 -9.76 10.77
C GLY A 161 10.19 -10.64 12.01
N GLY A 162 9.93 -11.94 11.84
CA GLY A 162 10.32 -13.01 12.76
C GLY A 162 11.58 -13.68 12.25
N ALA A 163 12.65 -13.62 13.04
CA ALA A 163 13.95 -14.19 12.74
C ALA A 163 13.89 -15.66 12.26
N LYS A 164 14.69 -15.98 11.25
CA LYS A 164 15.05 -17.36 10.90
C LYS A 164 15.71 -18.03 12.11
N GLY A 165 14.97 -18.90 12.79
CA GLY A 165 15.47 -19.81 13.82
C GLY A 165 14.69 -21.12 13.75
N GLY A 166 15.34 -22.20 13.32
CA GLY A 166 14.73 -23.51 13.24
C GLY A 166 14.34 -24.05 14.61
N ALA A 167 13.08 -24.42 14.78
CA ALA A 167 12.63 -25.43 15.73
C ALA A 167 11.27 -25.96 15.25
N LYS A 168 11.15 -27.29 15.15
CA LYS A 168 9.89 -27.99 14.91
C LYS A 168 8.92 -27.67 16.06
N GLY A 169 7.92 -26.82 15.81
CA GLY A 169 6.86 -26.48 16.76
C GLY A 169 6.43 -25.01 16.74
N GLY A 170 6.12 -24.44 15.56
CA GLY A 170 5.85 -23.01 15.40
C GLY A 170 4.38 -22.70 15.17
N ALA A 171 3.82 -21.80 15.98
CA ALA A 171 2.47 -21.26 15.86
C ALA A 171 2.21 -20.74 14.43
N VAL A 172 1.07 -21.11 13.85
CA VAL A 172 0.68 -20.67 12.51
C VAL A 172 0.43 -19.15 12.53
N HIS A 173 1.24 -18.39 11.80
CA HIS A 173 1.07 -16.95 11.69
C HIS A 173 -0.08 -16.61 10.73
N LEU A 174 -1.12 -15.95 11.27
CA LEU A 174 -2.34 -15.56 10.55
C LEU A 174 -2.43 -14.04 10.46
N THR A 175 -2.75 -13.53 9.27
CA THR A 175 -3.02 -12.10 9.05
C THR A 175 -4.27 -11.65 9.80
N LYS A 176 -4.44 -10.34 10.00
CA LYS A 176 -5.61 -9.78 10.70
C LYS A 176 -6.94 -10.20 10.06
N ARG A 177 -7.02 -10.18 8.72
CA ARG A 177 -8.19 -10.65 7.95
C ARG A 177 -8.41 -12.16 8.07
N GLN A 178 -7.33 -12.97 8.09
CA GLN A 178 -7.44 -14.41 8.31
C GLN A 178 -7.97 -14.75 9.72
N LYS A 179 -7.60 -13.95 10.73
CA LYS A 179 -8.16 -14.06 12.08
C LYS A 179 -9.65 -13.71 12.13
N GLU A 180 -10.07 -12.65 11.43
CA GLU A 180 -11.50 -12.29 11.29
C GLU A 180 -12.30 -13.42 10.64
N VAL A 181 -11.80 -14.00 9.54
CA VAL A 181 -12.42 -15.19 8.89
C VAL A 181 -12.56 -16.34 9.88
N LEU A 182 -11.54 -16.59 10.69
CA LEU A 182 -11.54 -17.66 11.68
C LEU A 182 -12.55 -17.41 12.81
N GLU A 183 -12.74 -16.16 13.21
CA GLU A 183 -13.78 -15.75 14.15
C GLU A 183 -15.19 -15.97 13.59
N PHE A 184 -15.40 -15.67 12.30
CA PHE A 184 -16.66 -16.00 11.61
C PHE A 184 -16.93 -17.50 11.56
N ILE A 185 -15.89 -18.32 11.34
CA ILE A 185 -16.00 -19.79 11.36
C ILE A 185 -16.28 -20.30 12.78
N LYS A 186 -15.67 -19.71 13.82
CA LYS A 186 -15.99 -20.05 15.23
C LYS A 186 -17.46 -19.79 15.56
N ASN A 187 -18.02 -18.69 15.05
CA ASN A 187 -19.41 -18.30 15.32
C ASN A 187 -20.43 -19.07 14.47
N ASN A 188 -20.03 -19.56 13.29
CA ASN A 188 -20.87 -20.39 12.43
C ASN A 188 -20.00 -21.35 11.59
N ASP A 189 -19.92 -22.59 12.03
CA ASP A 189 -19.13 -23.64 11.38
C ASP A 189 -19.62 -24.02 9.97
N ARG A 190 -20.85 -23.63 9.61
CA ARG A 190 -21.44 -23.89 8.27
C ARG A 190 -21.40 -22.68 7.34
N ILE A 191 -20.69 -21.62 7.72
CA ILE A 191 -20.70 -20.37 6.96
C ILE A 191 -20.22 -20.58 5.51
N ALA A 192 -20.94 -20.00 4.56
CA ALA A 192 -20.57 -20.02 3.16
C ALA A 192 -19.58 -18.89 2.86
N TYR A 193 -18.76 -19.08 1.81
CA TYR A 193 -17.83 -18.05 1.34
C TYR A 193 -18.55 -16.72 1.03
N ARG A 194 -19.79 -16.79 0.52
CA ARG A 194 -20.61 -15.62 0.17
C ARG A 194 -21.01 -14.82 1.42
N ASP A 195 -21.41 -15.50 2.49
CA ASP A 195 -21.81 -14.83 3.73
C ASP A 195 -20.63 -14.11 4.40
N VAL A 196 -19.43 -14.71 4.32
CA VAL A 196 -18.20 -14.07 4.80
C VAL A 196 -17.84 -12.86 3.94
N ALA A 197 -17.95 -12.99 2.61
CA ALA A 197 -17.70 -11.89 1.69
C ALA A 197 -18.60 -10.67 1.98
N GLU A 198 -19.89 -10.90 2.20
CA GLU A 198 -20.85 -9.84 2.57
C GLU A 198 -20.53 -9.21 3.93
N LYS A 199 -20.26 -10.03 4.96
CA LYS A 199 -19.94 -9.52 6.32
C LYS A 199 -18.63 -8.73 6.37
N MET A 200 -17.62 -9.14 5.61
CA MET A 200 -16.34 -8.44 5.55
C MET A 200 -16.28 -7.33 4.50
N LYS A 201 -17.36 -7.15 3.72
CA LYS A 201 -17.42 -6.22 2.58
C LYS A 201 -16.29 -6.43 1.58
N ILE A 202 -15.97 -7.69 1.27
CA ILE A 202 -14.98 -8.07 0.26
C ILE A 202 -15.63 -8.84 -0.88
N ASN A 203 -14.92 -9.00 -2.00
CA ASN A 203 -15.42 -9.80 -3.12
C ASN A 203 -15.38 -11.32 -2.79
N TYR A 204 -16.20 -12.10 -3.49
CA TYR A 204 -16.28 -13.56 -3.28
C TYR A 204 -14.93 -14.27 -3.49
N SER A 205 -14.14 -13.81 -4.45
CA SER A 205 -12.83 -14.41 -4.77
C SER A 205 -11.81 -14.20 -3.64
N ALA A 206 -11.77 -13.01 -3.04
CA ALA A 206 -10.93 -12.68 -1.89
C ALA A 206 -11.32 -13.51 -0.67
N ALA A 207 -12.62 -13.67 -0.40
CA ALA A 207 -13.09 -14.58 0.63
C ALA A 207 -12.60 -16.01 0.36
N GLN A 208 -12.73 -16.50 -0.88
CA GLN A 208 -12.25 -17.83 -1.27
C GLN A 208 -10.72 -17.97 -1.10
N LYS A 209 -9.93 -16.95 -1.44
CA LYS A 209 -8.47 -16.92 -1.24
C LYS A 209 -8.11 -17.07 0.24
N HIS A 210 -8.76 -16.33 1.14
CA HIS A 210 -8.50 -16.45 2.58
C HIS A 210 -8.83 -17.85 3.12
N PHE A 211 -9.95 -18.45 2.70
CA PHE A 211 -10.30 -19.82 3.11
C PHE A 211 -9.30 -20.86 2.58
N ASN A 212 -8.84 -20.72 1.33
CA ASN A 212 -7.84 -21.62 0.77
C ASN A 212 -6.49 -21.47 1.48
N ALA A 213 -6.04 -20.25 1.76
CA ALA A 213 -4.83 -20.00 2.54
C ALA A 213 -4.92 -20.59 3.95
N LEU A 214 -6.07 -20.50 4.61
CA LEU A 214 -6.30 -21.12 5.92
C LEU A 214 -6.28 -22.66 5.87
N LYS A 215 -6.79 -23.27 4.78
CA LYS A 215 -6.68 -24.72 4.56
C LYS A 215 -5.24 -25.16 4.32
N GLU A 216 -4.52 -24.44 3.45
CA GLU A 216 -3.12 -24.74 3.11
C GLU A 216 -2.20 -24.64 4.33
N LYS A 217 -2.47 -23.65 5.19
CA LYS A 217 -1.79 -23.49 6.50
C LYS A 217 -2.22 -24.55 7.54
N GLY A 218 -3.13 -25.46 7.21
CA GLY A 218 -3.60 -26.51 8.11
C GLY A 218 -4.44 -26.00 9.27
N VAL A 219 -5.02 -24.81 9.15
CA VAL A 219 -5.75 -24.13 10.24
C VAL A 219 -7.21 -24.57 10.29
N ILE A 220 -7.81 -24.78 9.12
CA ILE A 220 -9.20 -25.20 8.97
C ILE A 220 -9.30 -26.35 7.96
N GLU A 221 -10.28 -27.22 8.16
CA GLU A 221 -10.60 -28.32 7.27
C GLU A 221 -12.10 -28.36 6.99
N ARG A 222 -12.51 -28.64 5.75
CA ARG A 222 -13.92 -28.82 5.39
C ARG A 222 -14.27 -30.29 5.57
N ILE A 223 -15.18 -30.58 6.48
CA ILE A 223 -15.71 -31.94 6.69
C ILE A 223 -17.08 -32.06 6.01
N GLY A 224 -17.19 -32.96 5.05
CA GLY A 224 -18.41 -33.23 4.27
C GLY A 224 -18.43 -32.55 2.89
N GLY A 225 -19.40 -32.95 2.06
CA GLY A 225 -19.57 -32.44 0.70
C GLY A 225 -20.29 -31.09 0.64
N THR A 226 -21.32 -30.98 -0.19
CA THR A 226 -22.07 -29.73 -0.45
C THR A 226 -22.69 -29.11 0.80
N SER A 227 -23.05 -29.94 1.80
CA SER A 227 -23.60 -29.53 3.11
C SER A 227 -22.59 -29.66 4.26
N GLY A 228 -21.30 -29.75 3.96
CA GLY A 228 -20.24 -29.88 4.97
C GLY A 228 -20.07 -28.64 5.87
N TYR A 229 -19.33 -28.81 6.96
CA TYR A 229 -18.98 -27.76 7.91
C TYR A 229 -17.45 -27.60 8.01
N TRP A 230 -17.01 -26.48 8.58
CA TRP A 230 -15.62 -26.12 8.80
C TRP A 230 -15.18 -26.55 10.19
N LYS A 231 -14.13 -27.35 10.27
CA LYS A 231 -13.47 -27.72 11.52
C LYS A 231 -12.18 -26.91 11.66
N ILE A 232 -11.99 -26.28 12.80
CA ILE A 232 -10.73 -25.59 13.15
C ILE A 232 -9.78 -26.64 13.76
N LEU A 233 -8.53 -26.66 13.31
CA LEU A 233 -7.52 -27.66 13.67
C LEU A 233 -6.47 -27.14 14.66
N ILE A 234 -6.56 -25.86 15.05
CA ILE A 234 -5.64 -25.19 15.98
C ILE A 234 -6.41 -24.79 17.25
N GLU A 235 -5.95 -25.26 18.42
CA GLU A 235 -6.33 -24.72 19.73
C GLU A 235 -5.48 -23.51 20.09
#